data_AF-A0A4C1Y7B8-F1
#
_entry.id   AF-A0A4C1Y7B8-F1
#
_cell.length_a   1.000
_cell.length_b   1.000
_cell.length_c   1.000
_cell.angle_alpha   90.00
_cell.angle_beta   90.00
_cell.angle_gamma   90.00
#
_symmetry.space_group_name_H-M   'P 1'
#
loop_
_entity.id
_entity.type
_entity.pdbx_description
1 polymer ?
#
loop_
_entity_poly.entity_id
_entity_poly.type
_entity_poly.pdbx_seq_one_letter_code
_entity_poly.pdbx_strand_id
1 'polypeptide(L)' 'MVKPSKCTFGCELVTVLDYEFSEEEVQIFKMKLSAVLELESPSNAKSLHASGETLGASWMQGEKDANEMLTRRET' A
#
# COMPACT_ATOMS: atom_id res chain seq x y z
N MET A 1 -3.99 -16.36 -16.79
CA MET A 1 -3.16 -17.48 -16.26
C MET A 1 -2.40 -16.97 -15.06
N VAL A 2 -2.54 -17.62 -13.91
CA VAL A 2 -1.84 -17.22 -12.67
C VAL A 2 -0.37 -17.61 -12.78
N LYS A 3 0.54 -16.79 -12.23
CA LYS A 3 1.98 -17.09 -12.14
C LYS A 3 2.27 -17.70 -10.77
N PRO A 4 2.49 -19.02 -10.63
CA PRO A 4 2.61 -19.68 -9.33
C PRO A 4 3.75 -19.11 -8.47
N SER A 5 4.85 -18.70 -9.12
CA SER A 5 6.02 -18.11 -8.45
C SER A 5 5.77 -16.76 -7.78
N LYS A 6 4.60 -16.15 -8.00
CA LYS A 6 4.19 -14.88 -7.40
C LYS A 6 3.05 -15.03 -6.40
N CYS A 7 2.61 -16.26 -6.13
CA CYS A 7 1.50 -16.52 -5.23
C CYS A 7 2.02 -16.91 -3.84
N THR A 8 1.32 -16.42 -2.82
CA THR A 8 1.58 -16.73 -1.42
C THR A 8 0.37 -17.48 -0.87
N PHE A 9 0.58 -18.61 -0.20
CA PHE A 9 -0.48 -19.48 0.30
C PHE A 9 -0.19 -19.91 1.73
N GLY A 10 -1.21 -19.88 2.59
CA GLY A 10 -1.12 -20.39 3.97
C GLY A 10 -0.09 -19.68 4.86
N CYS A 11 0.19 -18.40 4.58
CA CYS A 11 1.10 -17.59 5.39
C CYS A 11 0.30 -16.68 6.32
N GLU A 12 0.76 -16.56 7.56
CA GLU A 12 0.23 -15.63 8.57
C GLU A 12 0.49 -14.16 8.17
N LEU A 13 1.55 -13.92 7.40
CA LEU A 13 1.95 -12.62 6.89
C LEU A 13 1.92 -12.59 5.36
N VAL A 14 1.24 -11.63 4.76
CA VAL A 14 1.21 -11.45 3.30
C VAL A 14 1.32 -9.99 2.89
N THR A 15 1.96 -9.72 1.75
CA THR A 15 2.05 -8.36 1.19
C THR A 15 1.08 -8.20 0.01
N VAL A 16 0.17 -7.23 0.08
CA VAL A 16 -0.78 -6.90 -0.99
C VAL A 16 -0.81 -5.39 -1.18
N LEU A 17 -0.66 -4.92 -2.42
CA LEU A 17 -0.65 -3.48 -2.77
C LEU A 17 0.36 -2.65 -1.96
N ASP A 18 1.50 -3.25 -1.61
CA ASP A 18 2.52 -2.67 -0.73
C ASP A 18 2.02 -2.37 0.70
N TYR A 19 1.04 -3.14 1.17
CA TYR A 19 0.65 -3.26 2.57
C TYR A 19 0.96 -4.66 3.04
N GLU A 20 1.45 -4.76 4.28
CA GLU A 20 1.68 -6.00 4.99
C GLU A 20 0.45 -6.30 5.85
N PHE A 21 -0.08 -7.51 5.72
CA PHE A 21 -1.25 -7.99 6.44
C PHE A 21 -0.83 -9.14 7.35
N SER A 22 -1.11 -9.01 8.63
CA SER A 22 -1.15 -10.12 9.59
C SER A 22 -2.58 -10.44 10.00
N GLU A 23 -2.76 -11.35 10.96
CA GLU A 23 -4.08 -11.59 11.57
C GLU A 23 -4.54 -10.40 12.42
N GLU A 24 -3.62 -9.67 13.03
CA GLU A 24 -3.92 -8.60 13.98
C GLU A 24 -3.89 -7.20 13.35
N GLU A 25 -3.13 -6.99 12.28
CA GLU A 25 -2.88 -5.64 11.77
C GLU A 25 -2.64 -5.56 10.25
N VAL A 26 -2.85 -4.35 9.74
CA VAL A 26 -2.46 -3.93 8.39
C VAL A 26 -1.47 -2.79 8.51
N GLN A 27 -0.26 -2.99 8.00
CA GLN A 27 0.81 -1.98 8.02
C GLN A 27 1.24 -1.60 6.61
N ILE A 28 1.72 -0.37 6.43
CA ILE A 28 2.31 0.05 5.14
C ILE A 28 3.68 -0.61 4.99
N PHE A 29 3.91 -1.28 3.86
CA PHE A 29 5.19 -1.89 3.57
C PHE A 29 6.28 -0.82 3.39
N LYS A 30 7.41 -0.99 4.09
CA LYS A 30 8.45 0.05 4.24
C LYS A 30 8.98 0.62 2.92
N MET A 31 8.97 -0.14 1.81
CA MET A 31 9.41 0.35 0.50
C MET A 31 8.53 1.49 -0.06
N LYS A 32 7.22 1.50 0.23
CA LYS A 32 6.34 2.58 -0.22
C LYS A 32 6.59 3.87 0.57
N LEU A 33 6.92 3.74 1.86
CA LEU A 33 7.32 4.85 2.71
C LEU A 33 8.66 5.45 2.27
N SER A 34 9.66 4.64 1.95
CA SER A 34 10.97 5.16 1.52
C SER A 34 10.87 5.96 0.22
N ALA A 35 10.08 5.51 -0.76
CA ALA A 35 9.88 6.25 -2.00
C ALA A 35 9.29 7.67 -1.80
N VAL A 36 8.49 7.86 -0.74
CA VAL A 36 7.92 9.16 -0.39
C VAL A 36 8.89 9.99 0.45
N LEU A 37 9.55 9.35 1.41
CA LEU A 37 10.48 10.02 2.34
C LEU A 37 11.78 10.45 1.66
N GLU A 38 12.20 9.75 0.61
CA GLU A 38 13.38 10.08 -0.20
C GLU A 38 13.07 11.06 -1.33
N LEU A 39 11.80 11.45 -1.49
CA LEU A 39 11.42 12.43 -2.50
C LEU A 39 11.98 13.81 -2.13
N GLU A 40 12.61 14.48 -3.10
CA GLU A 40 13.10 15.83 -2.90
C GLU A 40 11.96 16.78 -2.54
N SER A 41 12.22 17.72 -1.62
CA SER A 41 11.22 18.69 -1.20
C SER A 41 10.76 19.51 -2.41
N PRO A 42 9.44 19.63 -2.65
CA PRO A 42 8.94 20.34 -3.81
C PRO A 42 9.37 21.81 -3.78
N SER A 43 10.06 22.24 -4.83
CA SER A 43 10.61 23.60 -4.95
C SER A 43 9.58 24.63 -5.41
N ASN A 44 8.40 24.19 -5.87
CA ASN A 44 7.33 25.06 -6.32
C ASN A 44 5.94 24.42 -6.16
N ALA A 45 4.89 25.25 -6.25
CA ALA A 45 3.50 24.83 -6.06
C ALA A 45 3.06 23.72 -7.04
N LYS A 46 3.61 23.68 -8.27
CA LYS A 46 3.29 22.61 -9.24
C LYS A 46 3.87 21.27 -8.80
N SER A 47 5.11 21.26 -8.31
CA SER A 47 5.74 20.04 -7.75
C SER A 47 5.08 19.59 -6.45
N LEU A 48 4.58 20.53 -5.64
CA LEU A 48 3.82 20.22 -4.43
C LEU A 48 2.49 19.56 -4.77
N HIS A 49 1.76 20.08 -5.76
CA HIS A 49 0.46 19.56 -6.19
C HIS A 49 0.59 18.16 -6.80
N ALA A 50 1.58 17.97 -7.68
CA ALA A 50 1.86 16.66 -8.27
C ALA A 50 2.25 15.61 -7.21
N SER A 51 3.02 16.01 -6.19
CA SER A 51 3.36 15.14 -5.07
C SER A 51 2.14 14.84 -4.20
N GLY A 52 1.37 15.87 -3.81
CA GLY A 52 0.22 15.73 -2.91
C GLY A 52 -0.98 14.96 -3.49
N GLU A 53 -1.37 15.22 -4.75
CA GLU A 53 -2.52 14.55 -5.37
C GLU A 53 -2.25 13.07 -5.66
N THR A 54 -1.06 12.76 -6.18
CA THR A 54 -0.67 11.39 -6.52
C THR A 54 -0.54 10.53 -5.26
N LEU A 55 -0.02 11.12 -4.18
CA LEU A 55 0.11 10.43 -2.90
C LEU A 55 -1.24 10.30 -2.19
N GLY A 56 -2.02 11.38 -2.05
CA GLY A 56 -3.31 11.34 -1.34
C GLY A 56 -4.32 10.36 -1.95
N ALA A 57 -4.43 10.32 -3.28
CA ALA A 57 -5.35 9.41 -3.96
C ALA A 57 -4.89 7.94 -3.89
N SER A 58 -3.58 7.68 -4.02
CA SER A 58 -3.01 6.33 -3.93
C SER A 58 -3.14 5.73 -2.53
N TRP A 59 -3.03 6.55 -1.49
CA TRP A 59 -3.11 6.11 -0.11
C TRP A 59 -4.54 5.78 0.32
N MET A 60 -5.50 6.67 0.03
CA MET A 60 -6.91 6.44 0.39
C MET A 60 -7.52 5.24 -0.33
N GLN A 61 -7.13 4.98 -1.59
CA GLN A 61 -7.60 3.82 -2.33
C GLN A 61 -6.95 2.53 -1.81
N GLY A 62 -5.64 2.55 -1.55
CA GLY A 62 -4.92 1.39 -1.02
C GLY A 62 -5.40 0.96 0.36
N GLU A 63 -5.67 1.90 1.26
CA GLU A 63 -6.23 1.63 2.59
C GLU A 63 -7.64 1.05 2.52
N LYS A 64 -8.50 1.61 1.66
CA LYS A 64 -9.87 1.10 1.46
C LYS A 64 -9.86 -0.32 0.92
N ASP A 65 -9.05 -0.59 -0.10
CA ASP A 65 -8.94 -1.91 -0.74
C ASP A 65 -8.33 -2.93 0.24
N ALA A 66 -7.37 -2.52 1.06
CA ALA A 66 -6.80 -3.35 2.11
C ALA A 66 -7.84 -3.73 3.18
N ASN A 67 -8.59 -2.75 3.66
CA ASN A 67 -9.59 -2.97 4.70
C ASN A 67 -10.77 -3.84 4.20
N GLU A 68 -11.15 -3.70 2.94
CA GLU A 68 -12.15 -4.57 2.30
C GLU A 68 -11.67 -6.03 2.18
N MET A 69 -10.37 -6.27 1.97
CA MET A 69 -9.81 -7.63 1.95
C MET A 69 -9.76 -8.27 3.33
N LEU A 70 -9.56 -7.48 4.39
CA LEU A 70 -9.55 -7.96 5.79
C LEU A 70 -10.97 -8.38 6.23
N THR A 71 -11.96 -7.51 6.01
CA THR A 71 -13.36 -7.74 6.44
C THR A 71 -14.05 -8.90 5.72
N ARG A 72 -13.64 -9.24 4.50
CA ARG A 72 -14.14 -10.42 3.77
C ARG A 72 -13.67 -11.77 4.34
N ARG A 73 -12.71 -11.78 5.28
CA ARG A 73 -12.29 -13.01 5.98
C ARG A 73 -13.21 -13.38 7.16
N GLU A 74 -14.01 -12.44 7.65
CA GLU A 74 -14.85 -12.61 8.86
C GLU A 74 -16.29 -13.09 8.55
N THR A 75 -16.66 -13.26 7.28
CA THR A 75 -17.96 -13.77 6.80
C THR A 75 -17.84 -15.10 6.07
#